data_AF-A7TCF5-F1
#
_entry.id   AF-A7TCF5-F1
#
_cell.length_a   1.000
_cell.length_b   1.000
_cell.length_c   1.000
_cell.angle_alpha   90.00
_cell.angle_beta   90.00
_cell.angle_gamma   90.00
#
_symmetry.space_group_name_H-M   'P 1'
#
loop_
_entity.id
_entity.type
_entity.pdbx_description
1 polymer ?
#
loop_
_entity_poly.entity_id
_entity_poly.type
_entity_poly.pdbx_seq_one_letter_code
_entity_poly.pdbx_strand_id
1 'polypeptide(L)'
;MQKLLVNLVFFHLSVIAKADKCDQLQLTKYGFYLKNHKYDAKKVTNLLECLMLCIDDPECITINFSLFDKKCELNDDSGMEWELVELPHSIHGILKKKEKKASSCNQLKKSYPLLKSGYYDVIVNGKERNVYCDMDNFGGGWSLVVSISKSSHAHLQSSEIDCQDVLKCVPFPESPFQAKKLSDEDIRALASDGEGTFRVDVVDGPATNNFSVFYQIPSGAQNFNSACSGATCTGTGCVVCARIIISHSHPYVWESNCKGIDVGYLTANLNHK
;
A
#
# COMPACT_ATOMS: atom_id res chain seq x y z
N MET A 1 38.48 -15.81 59.57
CA MET A 1 38.80 -14.72 58.62
C MET A 1 38.09 -15.01 57.30
N GLN A 2 36.89 -14.47 57.13
CA GLN A 2 36.01 -14.75 56.01
C GLN A 2 36.34 -13.72 54.91
N LYS A 3 36.94 -14.20 53.80
CA LYS A 3 37.29 -13.34 52.65
C LYS A 3 36.00 -12.99 51.92
N LEU A 4 35.61 -11.72 51.99
CA LEU A 4 34.51 -11.16 51.21
C LEU A 4 35.00 -10.98 49.76
N LEU A 5 34.42 -11.73 48.82
CA LEU A 5 34.61 -11.52 47.38
C LEU A 5 33.56 -10.53 46.90
N VAL A 6 33.98 -9.31 46.59
CA VAL A 6 33.14 -8.29 45.93
C VAL A 6 33.34 -8.45 44.43
N ASN A 7 32.34 -9.00 43.73
CA ASN A 7 32.28 -8.98 42.27
C ASN A 7 31.76 -7.60 41.83
N LEU A 8 32.66 -6.72 41.39
CA LEU A 8 32.32 -5.48 40.70
C LEU A 8 32.07 -5.78 39.23
N VAL A 9 30.79 -5.91 38.85
CA VAL A 9 30.38 -5.99 37.45
C VAL A 9 30.32 -4.57 36.89
N PHE A 10 31.36 -4.16 36.14
CA PHE A 10 31.33 -2.93 35.36
C PHE A 10 30.52 -3.17 34.08
N PHE A 11 29.27 -2.71 34.04
CA PHE A 11 28.55 -2.53 32.78
C PHE A 11 29.16 -1.34 32.05
N HIS A 12 30.04 -1.60 31.09
CA HIS A 12 30.40 -0.59 30.10
C HIS A 12 29.19 -0.45 29.16
N LEU A 13 28.32 0.53 29.45
CA LEU A 13 27.36 1.03 28.48
C LEU A 13 28.16 1.72 27.38
N SER A 14 28.66 0.94 26.42
CA SER A 14 28.97 1.47 25.11
C SER A 14 27.64 1.87 24.50
N VAL A 15 27.28 3.14 24.67
CA VAL A 15 26.29 3.79 23.80
C VAL A 15 26.92 3.78 22.41
N ILE A 16 26.73 2.69 21.68
CA ILE A 16 26.87 2.69 20.24
C ILE A 16 25.65 3.48 19.78
N ALA A 17 25.82 4.80 19.70
CA ALA A 17 24.99 5.59 18.81
C ALA A 17 25.18 4.95 17.44
N LYS A 18 24.21 4.12 17.02
CA LYS A 18 24.05 3.85 15.60
C LYS A 18 23.81 5.23 15.00
N ALA A 19 24.84 5.77 14.35
CA ALA A 19 24.59 6.78 13.35
C ALA A 19 23.70 6.08 12.33
N ASP A 20 22.40 6.33 12.40
CA ASP A 20 21.51 6.01 11.30
C ASP A 20 22.16 6.66 10.08
N LYS A 21 22.58 5.82 9.12
CA LYS A 21 23.08 6.28 7.83
C LYS A 21 22.05 7.27 7.31
N CYS A 22 22.50 8.47 6.90
CA CYS A 22 21.68 9.38 6.11
C CYS A 22 21.31 8.69 4.79
N ASP A 23 20.25 7.90 4.80
CA ASP A 23 19.70 7.22 3.62
C ASP A 23 18.94 8.18 2.69
N GLN A 24 18.97 9.48 2.97
CA GLN A 24 18.51 10.52 2.07
C GLN A 24 19.70 11.06 1.27
N LEU A 25 19.82 10.61 0.02
CA LEU A 25 20.74 11.21 -0.94
C LEU A 25 20.21 12.60 -1.32
N GLN A 26 20.57 13.63 -0.56
CA GLN A 26 20.29 15.02 -0.91
C GLN A 26 21.32 15.48 -1.95
N LEU A 27 20.87 15.80 -3.16
CA LEU A 27 21.71 16.31 -4.24
C LEU A 27 21.45 17.81 -4.37
N THR A 28 22.39 18.65 -3.95
CA THR A 28 22.29 20.11 -4.10
C THR A 28 23.14 20.63 -5.25
N LYS A 29 22.59 21.51 -6.08
CA LYS A 29 23.28 22.26 -7.13
C LYS A 29 23.36 23.75 -6.76
N TYR A 30 24.57 24.25 -6.53
CA TYR A 30 24.82 25.68 -6.28
C TYR A 30 24.75 26.49 -7.57
N GLY A 31 24.22 27.71 -7.51
CA GLY A 31 24.12 28.63 -8.63
C GLY A 31 22.94 28.35 -9.56
N PHE A 32 22.03 27.47 -9.15
CA PHE A 32 20.87 27.08 -9.94
C PHE A 32 19.57 27.28 -9.17
N TYR A 33 18.51 27.48 -9.93
CA TYR A 33 17.16 27.74 -9.47
C TYR A 33 16.17 27.06 -10.41
N LEU A 34 15.18 26.35 -9.86
CA LEU A 34 14.09 25.78 -10.64
C LEU A 34 12.98 26.82 -10.79
N LYS A 35 12.72 27.29 -12.01
CA LYS A 35 11.64 28.26 -12.26
C LYS A 35 10.29 27.56 -12.42
N ASN A 36 9.21 28.32 -12.21
CA ASN A 36 7.81 27.97 -12.50
C ASN A 36 7.16 26.82 -11.71
N HIS A 37 7.91 26.08 -10.89
CA HIS A 37 7.40 24.96 -10.09
C HIS A 37 7.21 25.27 -8.61
N LYS A 38 7.42 26.52 -8.21
CA LYS A 38 7.18 26.93 -6.83
C LYS A 38 5.69 27.00 -6.54
N TYR A 39 5.27 26.30 -5.48
CA TYR A 39 3.93 26.46 -4.91
C TYR A 39 3.92 27.14 -3.52
N ASP A 40 5.03 27.10 -2.76
CA ASP A 40 5.15 27.78 -1.46
C ASP A 40 6.51 28.46 -1.27
N ALA A 41 6.57 29.50 -0.43
CA ALA A 41 7.81 30.16 -0.06
C ALA A 41 7.80 30.73 1.37
N LYS A 42 8.89 30.46 2.10
CA LYS A 42 9.07 30.87 3.50
C LYS A 42 10.47 31.44 3.76
N LYS A 43 10.58 32.37 4.70
CA LYS A 43 11.87 32.79 5.28
C LYS A 43 12.34 31.71 6.25
N VAL A 44 13.59 31.29 6.13
CA VAL A 44 14.23 30.30 7.01
C VAL A 44 15.58 30.81 7.50
N THR A 45 16.22 30.10 8.42
CA THR A 45 17.52 30.52 8.97
C THR A 45 18.71 30.01 8.15
N ASN A 46 18.58 28.85 7.52
CA ASN A 46 19.62 28.15 6.77
C ASN A 46 19.04 27.10 5.80
N LEU A 47 19.92 26.48 4.99
CA LEU A 47 19.55 25.46 4.02
C LEU A 47 18.94 24.22 4.66
N LEU A 48 19.42 23.79 5.83
CA LEU A 48 18.90 22.59 6.51
C LEU A 48 17.43 22.76 6.89
N GLU A 49 17.05 23.92 7.41
CA GLU A 49 15.64 24.23 7.71
C GLU A 49 14.78 24.23 6.44
N CYS A 50 15.30 24.74 5.32
CA CYS A 50 14.61 24.67 4.03
C CYS A 50 14.38 23.23 3.56
N LEU A 51 15.41 22.38 3.69
CA LEU A 51 15.32 20.95 3.36
C LEU A 51 14.29 20.25 4.25
N MET A 52 14.27 20.54 5.55
CA MET A 52 13.32 19.95 6.50
C MET A 52 11.87 20.31 6.16
N LEU A 53 11.59 21.58 5.78
CA LEU A 53 10.26 21.98 5.33
C LEU A 53 9.76 21.13 4.15
N CYS A 54 10.65 20.82 3.20
CA CYS A 54 10.31 20.00 2.05
C CYS A 54 10.21 18.50 2.37
N ILE A 55 10.95 18.01 3.38
CA ILE A 55 10.83 16.63 3.86
C ILE A 55 9.47 16.42 4.54
N ASP A 56 9.05 17.38 5.36
CA ASP A 56 7.81 17.30 6.14
C ASP A 56 6.56 17.58 5.28
N ASP A 57 6.71 18.29 4.17
CA ASP A 57 5.64 18.54 3.21
C ASP A 57 5.52 17.40 2.19
N PRO A 58 4.43 16.63 2.13
CA PRO A 58 4.28 15.50 1.21
C PRO A 58 4.28 15.91 -0.27
N GLU A 59 3.89 17.14 -0.62
CA GLU A 59 3.82 17.64 -2.00
C GLU A 59 5.18 18.16 -2.50
N CYS A 60 6.13 18.45 -1.60
CA CYS A 60 7.44 18.99 -2.00
C CYS A 60 8.35 17.94 -2.63
N ILE A 61 8.86 18.19 -3.83
CA ILE A 61 9.84 17.32 -4.50
C ILE A 61 11.24 17.93 -4.43
N THR A 62 11.37 19.23 -4.70
CA THR A 62 12.66 19.93 -4.69
C THR A 62 12.55 21.30 -4.01
N ILE A 63 13.69 21.91 -3.68
CA ILE A 63 13.75 23.25 -3.07
C ILE A 63 14.56 24.22 -3.91
N ASN A 64 14.25 25.51 -3.79
CA ASN A 64 15.15 26.60 -4.11
C ASN A 64 15.47 27.40 -2.85
N PHE A 65 16.75 27.57 -2.54
CA PHE A 65 17.20 28.33 -1.37
C PHE A 65 18.05 29.54 -1.79
N SER A 66 17.60 30.75 -1.47
CA SER A 66 18.37 31.99 -1.63
C SER A 66 19.31 32.17 -0.44
N LEU A 67 20.62 32.23 -0.69
CA LEU A 67 21.63 32.40 0.35
C LEU A 67 21.56 33.76 1.05
N PHE A 68 21.18 34.81 0.32
CA PHE A 68 21.12 36.17 0.86
C PHE A 68 19.78 36.46 1.55
N ASP A 69 18.67 36.16 0.87
CA ASP A 69 17.35 36.46 1.43
C ASP A 69 16.95 35.46 2.50
N LYS A 70 17.68 34.34 2.59
CA LYS A 70 17.34 33.14 3.35
C LYS A 70 15.90 32.70 3.08
N LYS A 71 15.54 32.76 1.80
CA LYS A 71 14.22 32.41 1.31
C LYS A 71 14.26 30.98 0.80
N CYS A 72 13.40 30.14 1.35
CA CYS A 72 13.13 28.78 0.91
C CYS A 72 11.89 28.79 0.01
N GLU A 73 11.99 28.23 -1.18
CA GLU A 73 10.84 27.98 -2.06
C GLU A 73 10.70 26.46 -2.23
N LEU A 74 9.49 25.93 -2.00
CA LEU A 74 9.14 24.53 -2.16
C LEU A 74 8.58 24.31 -3.57
N ASN A 75 9.02 23.25 -4.25
CA ASN A 75 8.61 22.96 -5.63
C ASN A 75 8.02 21.56 -5.76
N ASP A 76 7.04 21.41 -6.66
CA ASP A 76 6.30 20.17 -6.94
C ASP A 76 6.87 19.37 -8.12
N ASP A 77 8.02 19.78 -8.66
CA ASP A 77 8.71 19.10 -9.76
C ASP A 77 10.11 18.63 -9.36
N SER A 78 10.53 17.51 -9.94
CA SER A 78 11.84 16.87 -9.76
C SER A 78 13.04 17.64 -10.34
N GLY A 79 12.80 18.67 -11.14
CA GLY A 79 13.78 19.54 -11.76
C GLY A 79 14.35 18.98 -13.06
N MET A 80 13.59 19.07 -14.16
CA MET A 80 14.16 18.84 -15.50
C MET A 80 15.25 19.88 -15.83
N GLU A 81 16.31 19.42 -16.50
CA GLU A 81 17.51 20.24 -16.76
C GLU A 81 17.23 21.55 -17.51
N TRP A 82 16.18 21.59 -18.35
CA TRP A 82 15.81 22.79 -19.13
C TRP A 82 15.05 23.86 -18.33
N GLU A 83 14.56 23.54 -17.13
CA GLU A 83 13.88 24.50 -16.23
C GLU A 83 14.79 25.00 -15.12
N LEU A 84 15.94 24.38 -14.95
CA LEU A 84 17.02 24.89 -14.12
C LEU A 84 17.66 26.09 -14.81
N VAL A 85 17.52 27.26 -14.20
CA VAL A 85 18.18 28.49 -14.63
C VAL A 85 19.33 28.83 -13.70
N GLU A 86 20.40 29.38 -14.27
CA GLU A 86 21.48 29.93 -13.47
C GLU A 86 20.98 31.14 -12.69
N LEU A 87 21.17 31.08 -11.38
CA LEU A 87 20.89 32.18 -10.47
C LEU A 87 22.02 32.21 -9.44
N PRO A 88 22.92 33.20 -9.51
CA PRO A 88 23.97 33.33 -8.51
C PRO A 88 23.40 33.40 -7.11
N HIS A 89 24.07 32.75 -6.17
CA HIS A 89 23.71 32.72 -4.76
C HIS A 89 22.38 32.01 -4.44
N SER A 90 21.86 31.17 -5.35
CA SER A 90 20.83 30.19 -5.04
C SER A 90 21.41 28.78 -4.93
N ILE A 91 20.70 27.92 -4.20
CA ILE A 91 20.93 26.48 -4.15
C ILE A 91 19.64 25.80 -4.56
N HIS A 92 19.69 24.99 -5.61
CA HIS A 92 18.62 24.07 -5.94
C HIS A 92 18.90 22.72 -5.26
N GLY A 93 17.96 22.24 -4.45
CA GLY A 93 18.09 20.98 -3.73
C GLY A 93 17.13 19.94 -4.27
N ILE A 94 17.66 18.83 -4.79
CA ILE A 94 16.87 17.65 -5.13
C ILE A 94 16.80 16.77 -3.88
N LEU A 95 15.61 16.70 -3.30
CA LEU A 95 15.34 15.69 -2.31
C LEU A 95 14.93 14.41 -3.03
N LYS A 96 15.81 13.41 -3.04
CA LYS A 96 15.31 12.04 -3.18
C LYS A 96 14.55 11.73 -1.89
N LYS A 97 13.27 12.11 -1.84
CA LYS A 97 12.36 11.52 -0.87
C LYS A 97 12.56 10.02 -0.98
N LYS A 98 12.83 9.35 0.15
CA LYS A 98 12.71 7.90 0.20
C LYS A 98 11.31 7.61 -0.30
N GLU A 99 11.20 7.12 -1.53
CA GLU A 99 9.89 6.89 -2.14
C GLU A 99 9.09 6.10 -1.13
N LYS A 100 7.98 6.68 -0.67
CA LYS A 100 7.10 5.97 0.24
C LYS A 100 6.54 4.84 -0.59
N LYS A 101 7.14 3.64 -0.45
CA LYS A 101 6.70 2.43 -1.13
C LYS A 101 5.19 2.32 -0.90
N ALA A 102 4.46 2.17 -1.99
CA ALA A 102 3.01 2.15 -1.96
C ALA A 102 2.51 0.99 -1.08
N SER A 103 1.38 1.17 -0.40
CA SER A 103 0.76 0.14 0.43
C SER A 103 -0.11 -0.83 -0.36
N SER A 104 -0.47 -0.50 -1.60
CA SER A 104 -1.28 -1.34 -2.48
C SER A 104 -1.09 -0.99 -3.95
N CYS A 105 -1.62 -1.86 -4.83
CA CYS A 105 -1.74 -1.59 -6.26
C CYS A 105 -2.62 -0.38 -6.58
N ASN A 106 -3.65 -0.12 -5.76
CA ASN A 106 -4.54 1.02 -5.96
C ASN A 106 -3.83 2.35 -5.64
N GLN A 107 -3.01 2.39 -4.59
CA GLN A 107 -2.15 3.54 -4.34
C GLN A 107 -1.14 3.74 -5.48
N LEU A 108 -0.50 2.66 -5.97
CA LEU A 108 0.38 2.74 -7.14
C LEU A 108 -0.33 3.32 -8.36
N LYS A 109 -1.55 2.87 -8.65
CA LYS A 109 -2.34 3.36 -9.79
C LYS A 109 -2.68 4.84 -9.66
N LYS A 110 -3.01 5.31 -8.46
CA LYS A 110 -3.28 6.73 -8.18
C LYS A 110 -2.03 7.58 -8.37
N SER A 111 -0.87 7.13 -7.86
CA SER A 111 0.39 7.85 -7.98
C SER A 111 0.98 7.81 -9.40
N TYR A 112 0.77 6.71 -10.13
CA TYR A 112 1.34 6.48 -11.45
C TYR A 112 0.27 5.89 -12.40
N PRO A 113 -0.64 6.73 -12.93
CA PRO A 113 -1.78 6.26 -13.72
C PRO A 113 -1.43 5.45 -14.98
N LEU A 114 -0.22 5.63 -15.51
CA LEU A 114 0.27 4.98 -16.72
C LEU A 114 0.90 3.59 -16.48
N LEU A 115 1.02 3.14 -15.22
CA LEU A 115 1.55 1.81 -14.92
C LEU A 115 0.74 0.71 -15.60
N LYS A 116 1.47 -0.31 -16.06
CA LYS A 116 0.92 -1.51 -16.70
C LYS A 116 0.78 -2.65 -15.72
N SER A 117 -0.05 -3.63 -16.05
CA SER A 117 -0.20 -4.80 -15.21
C SER A 117 1.12 -5.54 -15.05
N GLY A 118 1.42 -6.01 -13.85
CA GLY A 118 2.72 -6.58 -13.53
C GLY A 118 2.94 -6.73 -12.04
N TYR A 119 4.13 -7.20 -11.67
CA TYR A 119 4.53 -7.33 -10.27
C TYR A 119 5.14 -6.03 -9.75
N TYR A 120 4.72 -5.64 -8.55
CA TYR A 120 5.23 -4.44 -7.88
C TYR A 120 5.48 -4.73 -6.40
N ASP A 121 6.50 -4.07 -5.86
CA ASP A 121 6.80 -4.14 -4.43
C ASP A 121 5.92 -3.12 -3.68
N VAL A 122 5.13 -3.64 -2.74
CA VAL A 122 4.24 -2.87 -1.88
C VAL A 122 4.49 -3.19 -0.41
N ILE A 123 4.15 -2.25 0.47
CA ILE A 123 4.25 -2.44 1.92
C ILE A 123 2.87 -2.75 2.49
N VAL A 124 2.63 -4.03 2.76
CA VAL A 124 1.39 -4.54 3.33
C VAL A 124 1.59 -4.80 4.81
N ASN A 125 0.88 -4.07 5.67
CA ASN A 125 0.97 -4.22 7.12
C ASN A 125 2.43 -4.18 7.65
N GLY A 126 3.23 -3.24 7.13
CA GLY A 126 4.64 -3.09 7.49
C GLY A 126 5.59 -4.13 6.88
N LYS A 127 5.09 -5.08 6.08
CA LYS A 127 5.89 -6.11 5.39
C LYS A 127 6.00 -5.78 3.91
N GLU A 128 7.19 -5.98 3.35
CA GLU A 128 7.37 -5.91 1.90
C GLU A 128 6.79 -7.15 1.23
N ARG A 129 5.99 -6.93 0.18
CA ARG A 129 5.35 -7.97 -0.63
C ARG A 129 5.48 -7.62 -2.11
N ASN A 130 5.81 -8.60 -2.93
CA ASN A 130 5.80 -8.52 -4.39
C ASN A 130 4.42 -9.00 -4.90
N VAL A 131 3.52 -8.05 -5.14
CA VAL A 131 2.11 -8.31 -5.48
C VAL A 131 1.90 -8.14 -6.97
N TYR A 132 1.14 -9.04 -7.59
CA TYR A 132 0.67 -8.82 -8.96
C TYR A 132 -0.44 -7.76 -8.94
N CYS A 133 -0.19 -6.64 -9.62
CA CYS A 133 -1.15 -5.57 -9.82
C CYS A 133 -1.74 -5.65 -11.22
N ASP A 134 -3.06 -5.78 -11.32
CA ASP A 134 -3.78 -5.55 -12.57
C ASP A 134 -4.11 -4.05 -12.67
N MET A 135 -3.43 -3.38 -13.60
CA MET A 135 -3.51 -1.93 -13.81
C MET A 135 -4.29 -1.55 -15.08
N ASP A 136 -4.64 -2.54 -15.90
CA ASP A 136 -5.22 -2.31 -17.23
C ASP A 136 -6.72 -2.62 -17.26
N ASN A 137 -7.22 -3.56 -16.46
CA ASN A 137 -8.64 -3.94 -16.47
C ASN A 137 -9.43 -3.23 -15.38
N PHE A 138 -10.69 -2.88 -15.70
CA PHE A 138 -11.67 -2.35 -14.75
C PHE A 138 -11.14 -1.19 -13.89
N GLY A 139 -10.53 -0.19 -14.55
CA GLY A 139 -9.94 0.98 -13.90
C GLY A 139 -8.53 0.77 -13.32
N GLY A 140 -8.09 -0.49 -13.17
CA GLY A 140 -6.79 -0.84 -12.63
C GLY A 140 -6.66 -0.65 -11.11
N GLY A 141 -5.47 -0.93 -10.57
CA GLY A 141 -5.19 -0.83 -9.15
C GLY A 141 -5.59 -2.07 -8.34
N TRP A 142 -5.87 -3.20 -9.01
CA TRP A 142 -6.29 -4.43 -8.37
C TRP A 142 -5.10 -5.24 -7.89
N SER A 143 -5.09 -5.59 -6.60
CA SER A 143 -4.07 -6.47 -6.00
C SER A 143 -4.52 -7.94 -6.06
N LEU A 144 -3.71 -8.83 -6.63
CA LEU A 144 -3.97 -10.27 -6.57
C LEU A 144 -3.65 -10.81 -5.17
N VAL A 145 -4.67 -11.30 -4.47
CA VAL A 145 -4.54 -11.72 -3.05
C VAL A 145 -4.92 -13.17 -2.78
N VAL A 146 -5.58 -13.82 -3.73
CA VAL A 146 -5.99 -15.23 -3.68
C VAL A 146 -5.96 -15.81 -5.08
N SER A 147 -5.42 -17.02 -5.22
CA SER A 147 -5.62 -17.88 -6.38
C SER A 147 -6.04 -19.26 -5.88
N ILE A 148 -7.14 -19.80 -6.42
CA ILE A 148 -7.66 -21.11 -6.05
C ILE A 148 -8.09 -21.91 -7.27
N SER A 149 -7.97 -23.22 -7.19
CA SER A 149 -8.60 -24.13 -8.14
C SER A 149 -10.01 -24.49 -7.68
N LYS A 150 -10.85 -24.99 -8.60
CA LYS A 150 -12.17 -25.55 -8.29
C LYS A 150 -12.13 -26.65 -7.22
N SER A 151 -11.02 -27.37 -7.12
CA SER A 151 -10.83 -28.48 -6.16
C SER A 151 -10.34 -28.04 -4.78
N SER A 152 -10.08 -26.74 -4.55
CA SER A 152 -9.51 -26.26 -3.29
C SER A 152 -10.39 -25.23 -2.59
N HIS A 153 -10.78 -25.57 -1.36
CA HIS A 153 -11.50 -24.68 -0.44
C HIS A 153 -10.56 -23.94 0.54
N ALA A 154 -9.25 -23.95 0.30
CA ALA A 154 -8.29 -23.38 1.24
C ALA A 154 -8.44 -21.85 1.42
N HIS A 155 -9.13 -21.16 0.50
CA HIS A 155 -9.45 -19.73 0.64
C HIS A 155 -10.33 -19.41 1.86
N LEU A 156 -11.03 -20.40 2.42
CA LEU A 156 -11.88 -20.24 3.62
C LEU A 156 -11.09 -20.17 4.93
N GLN A 157 -9.77 -20.12 4.89
CA GLN A 157 -8.95 -19.94 6.10
C GLN A 157 -8.48 -18.50 6.24
N SER A 158 -8.54 -17.96 7.45
CA SER A 158 -8.07 -16.59 7.72
C SER A 158 -6.55 -16.45 7.68
N SER A 159 -5.82 -17.54 7.92
CA SER A 159 -4.37 -17.58 7.76
C SER A 159 -3.95 -17.52 6.29
N GLU A 160 -2.68 -17.22 6.07
CA GLU A 160 -2.07 -17.32 4.76
C GLU A 160 -1.96 -18.80 4.33
N ILE A 161 -2.08 -19.07 3.02
CA ILE A 161 -2.05 -20.43 2.46
C ILE A 161 -0.86 -20.57 1.51
N ASP A 162 0.02 -21.52 1.82
CA ASP A 162 1.15 -21.95 1.00
C ASP A 162 2.07 -20.79 0.53
N CYS A 163 2.32 -19.82 1.42
CA CYS A 163 3.21 -18.66 1.18
C CYS A 163 4.69 -18.97 1.48
N GLN A 164 5.28 -20.00 0.87
CA GLN A 164 6.70 -20.32 1.10
C GLN A 164 7.64 -19.19 0.64
N ASP A 165 7.29 -18.50 -0.45
CA ASP A 165 7.90 -17.24 -0.82
C ASP A 165 7.18 -16.11 -0.08
N VAL A 166 7.84 -15.60 0.96
CA VAL A 166 7.31 -14.54 1.82
C VAL A 166 7.12 -13.23 1.06
N LEU A 167 7.93 -12.96 0.03
CA LEU A 167 7.75 -11.77 -0.80
C LEU A 167 6.61 -11.99 -1.79
N LYS A 168 6.58 -13.14 -2.47
CA LYS A 168 5.64 -13.44 -3.55
C LYS A 168 4.67 -14.58 -3.21
N CYS A 169 3.87 -14.40 -2.15
CA CYS A 169 2.97 -15.46 -1.70
C CYS A 169 1.97 -15.90 -2.79
N VAL A 170 1.31 -14.94 -3.45
CA VAL A 170 0.28 -15.20 -4.46
C VAL A 170 0.82 -14.81 -5.83
N PRO A 171 1.50 -15.72 -6.54
CA PRO A 171 1.89 -15.49 -7.91
C PRO A 171 0.65 -15.45 -8.82
N PHE A 172 0.80 -14.80 -9.97
CA PHE A 172 -0.15 -14.91 -11.07
C PHE A 172 -0.35 -16.40 -11.41
N PRO A 173 -1.59 -16.89 -11.46
CA PRO A 173 -1.85 -18.32 -11.55
C PRO A 173 -1.42 -18.89 -12.90
N GLU A 174 -0.52 -19.88 -12.86
CA GLU A 174 -0.14 -20.70 -14.01
C GLU A 174 -0.70 -22.11 -13.83
N SER A 175 -1.41 -22.64 -14.82
CA SER A 175 -2.01 -23.97 -14.71
C SER A 175 -0.94 -25.08 -14.78
N PRO A 176 -0.96 -26.09 -13.88
CA PRO A 176 -1.83 -26.23 -12.71
C PRO A 176 -1.30 -25.44 -11.51
N PHE A 177 -2.15 -24.65 -10.84
CA PHE A 177 -1.75 -23.90 -9.64
C PHE A 177 -2.42 -24.46 -8.39
N GLN A 178 -1.63 -24.58 -7.32
CA GLN A 178 -2.14 -24.86 -5.98
C GLN A 178 -2.79 -23.59 -5.40
N ALA A 179 -3.69 -23.78 -4.44
CA ALA A 179 -4.32 -22.63 -3.79
C ALA A 179 -3.27 -21.82 -3.03
N LYS A 180 -3.20 -20.51 -3.30
CA LYS A 180 -2.37 -19.53 -2.61
C LYS A 180 -3.26 -18.41 -2.11
N LYS A 181 -3.01 -17.92 -0.89
CA LYS A 181 -3.81 -16.85 -0.29
C LYS A 181 -3.00 -16.06 0.71
N LEU A 182 -3.14 -14.74 0.67
CA LEU A 182 -2.68 -13.86 1.75
C LEU A 182 -3.56 -14.01 3.01
N SER A 183 -3.01 -13.67 4.17
CA SER A 183 -3.81 -13.64 5.41
C SER A 183 -4.96 -12.64 5.27
N ASP A 184 -6.06 -12.84 6.01
CA ASP A 184 -7.16 -11.87 6.03
C ASP A 184 -6.70 -10.49 6.51
N GLU A 185 -5.69 -10.45 7.39
CA GLU A 185 -5.08 -9.20 7.85
C GLU A 185 -4.43 -8.43 6.70
N ASP A 186 -3.61 -9.10 5.87
CA ASP A 186 -2.96 -8.48 4.72
C ASP A 186 -4.00 -8.10 3.65
N ILE A 187 -5.04 -8.91 3.45
CA ILE A 187 -6.16 -8.61 2.53
C ILE A 187 -6.89 -7.35 2.96
N ARG A 188 -7.22 -7.22 4.26
CA ARG A 188 -7.85 -6.00 4.80
C ARG A 188 -6.96 -4.77 4.64
N ALA A 189 -5.65 -4.92 4.89
CA ALA A 189 -4.71 -3.82 4.72
C ALA A 189 -4.65 -3.35 3.26
N LEU A 190 -4.58 -4.27 2.30
CA LEU A 190 -4.60 -3.96 0.87
C LEU A 190 -5.91 -3.31 0.41
N ALA A 191 -7.04 -3.68 1.00
CA ALA A 191 -8.34 -3.13 0.67
C ALA A 191 -8.60 -1.74 1.29
N SER A 192 -7.75 -1.28 2.21
CA SER A 192 -8.01 -0.10 3.05
C SER A 192 -7.93 1.26 2.33
N ASP A 193 -7.22 1.35 1.20
CA ASP A 193 -7.03 2.61 0.46
C ASP A 193 -7.93 2.74 -0.80
N GLY A 194 -8.75 1.71 -1.05
CA GLY A 194 -9.72 1.64 -2.12
C GLY A 194 -11.16 1.71 -1.61
N GLU A 195 -12.11 1.36 -2.48
CA GLU A 195 -13.54 1.31 -2.14
C GLU A 195 -13.92 0.05 -1.34
N GLY A 196 -12.95 -0.80 -0.98
CA GLY A 196 -13.24 -2.08 -0.33
C GLY A 196 -13.94 -3.09 -1.24
N THR A 197 -13.78 -2.93 -2.55
CA THR A 197 -14.33 -3.81 -3.58
C THR A 197 -13.39 -4.98 -3.85
N PHE A 198 -13.95 -6.17 -3.97
CA PHE A 198 -13.28 -7.41 -4.32
C PHE A 198 -13.71 -7.83 -5.72
N ARG A 199 -12.78 -8.35 -6.51
CA ARG A 199 -13.04 -8.90 -7.85
C ARG A 199 -12.70 -10.37 -7.86
N VAL A 200 -13.59 -11.20 -8.39
CA VAL A 200 -13.35 -12.61 -8.65
C VAL A 200 -13.38 -12.83 -10.14
N ASP A 201 -12.22 -13.20 -10.69
CA ASP A 201 -12.09 -13.59 -12.09
C ASP A 201 -12.25 -15.11 -12.19
N VAL A 202 -13.32 -15.55 -12.84
CA VAL A 202 -13.57 -16.96 -13.10
C VAL A 202 -12.97 -17.30 -14.46
N VAL A 203 -12.00 -18.22 -14.46
CA VAL A 203 -11.34 -18.72 -15.67
C VAL A 203 -11.75 -20.18 -15.85
N ASP A 204 -12.55 -20.48 -16.88
CA ASP A 204 -13.06 -21.83 -17.13
C ASP A 204 -12.90 -22.25 -18.60
N GLY A 205 -11.76 -22.89 -18.89
CA GLY A 205 -11.47 -23.40 -20.23
C GLY A 205 -11.15 -22.27 -21.23
N PRO A 206 -11.81 -22.22 -22.40
CA PRO A 206 -11.57 -21.17 -23.40
C PRO A 206 -11.81 -19.77 -22.83
N ALA A 207 -11.00 -18.79 -23.28
CA ALA A 207 -11.10 -17.40 -22.80
C ALA A 207 -12.49 -16.76 -22.97
N THR A 208 -13.32 -17.28 -23.88
CA THR A 208 -14.72 -16.85 -24.09
C THR A 208 -15.64 -17.12 -22.91
N ASN A 209 -15.26 -18.02 -22.01
CA ASN A 209 -16.03 -18.36 -20.81
C ASN A 209 -15.57 -17.57 -19.58
N ASN A 210 -14.52 -16.75 -19.71
CA ASN A 210 -14.01 -16.00 -18.58
C ASN A 210 -14.96 -14.84 -18.25
N PHE A 211 -15.26 -14.67 -16.97
CA PHE A 211 -16.06 -13.56 -16.50
C PHE A 211 -15.57 -13.07 -15.14
N SER A 212 -15.85 -11.80 -14.85
CA SER A 212 -15.51 -11.16 -13.59
C SER A 212 -16.78 -10.83 -12.82
N VAL A 213 -16.77 -11.10 -11.51
CA VAL A 213 -17.83 -10.68 -10.59
C VAL A 213 -17.22 -9.79 -9.52
N PHE A 214 -17.91 -8.69 -9.20
CA PHE A 214 -17.47 -7.72 -8.22
C PHE A 214 -18.32 -7.84 -6.96
N TYR A 215 -17.67 -7.71 -5.81
CA TYR A 215 -18.28 -7.80 -4.50
C TYR A 215 -17.85 -6.61 -3.67
N GLN A 216 -18.71 -6.12 -2.79
CA GLN A 216 -18.32 -5.13 -1.78
C GLN A 216 -18.95 -5.53 -0.45
N ILE A 217 -18.26 -5.22 0.65
CA ILE A 217 -18.82 -5.32 2.00
C ILE A 217 -19.34 -3.92 2.36
N PRO A 218 -20.67 -3.67 2.39
CA PRO A 218 -21.19 -2.33 2.66
C PRO A 218 -20.77 -1.77 4.03
N SER A 219 -20.56 -2.63 5.02
CA SER A 219 -20.06 -2.23 6.34
C SER A 219 -18.57 -1.88 6.35
N GLY A 220 -17.88 -2.03 5.22
CA GLY A 220 -16.46 -1.77 5.01
C GLY A 220 -15.59 -3.02 4.98
N ALA A 221 -14.54 -2.98 4.16
CA ALA A 221 -13.62 -4.10 3.93
C ALA A 221 -12.86 -4.57 5.17
N GLN A 222 -12.73 -3.73 6.21
CA GLN A 222 -12.17 -4.12 7.50
C GLN A 222 -12.95 -5.26 8.19
N ASN A 223 -14.20 -5.53 7.78
CA ASN A 223 -15.00 -6.64 8.27
C ASN A 223 -14.79 -7.94 7.47
N PHE A 224 -13.90 -7.95 6.48
CA PHE A 224 -13.57 -9.15 5.72
C PHE A 224 -12.99 -10.24 6.65
N ASN A 225 -13.61 -11.42 6.58
CA ASN A 225 -13.20 -12.63 7.28
C ASN A 225 -13.58 -13.83 6.40
N SER A 226 -12.58 -14.48 5.80
CA SER A 226 -12.81 -15.59 4.86
C SER A 226 -13.24 -16.88 5.56
N ALA A 227 -12.93 -17.03 6.85
CA ALA A 227 -13.34 -18.17 7.68
C ALA A 227 -14.73 -18.00 8.28
N CYS A 228 -15.39 -16.87 8.05
CA CYS A 228 -16.71 -16.65 8.59
C CYS A 228 -17.76 -17.54 7.92
N SER A 229 -18.52 -18.26 8.74
CA SER A 229 -19.60 -19.16 8.31
C SER A 229 -20.91 -18.77 8.99
N GLY A 230 -21.73 -17.97 8.30
CA GLY A 230 -23.06 -17.56 8.74
C GLY A 230 -23.12 -16.72 10.02
N ALA A 231 -24.08 -17.04 10.88
CA ALA A 231 -24.29 -16.36 12.16
C ALA A 231 -24.06 -17.35 13.31
N THR A 232 -23.11 -17.02 14.18
CA THR A 232 -22.85 -17.76 15.41
C THR A 232 -23.38 -16.96 16.58
N CYS A 233 -24.47 -17.43 17.19
CA CYS A 233 -25.07 -16.81 18.36
C CYS A 233 -24.70 -17.60 19.62
N THR A 234 -24.17 -16.90 20.63
CA THR A 234 -23.98 -17.43 22.00
C THR A 234 -24.81 -16.58 22.97
N GLY A 235 -24.99 -17.03 24.21
CA GLY A 235 -25.87 -16.40 25.21
C GLY A 235 -25.57 -14.93 25.56
N THR A 236 -24.53 -14.33 24.98
CA THR A 236 -24.14 -12.92 25.11
C THR A 236 -24.18 -12.12 23.80
N GLY A 237 -24.61 -12.72 22.67
CA GLY A 237 -24.79 -12.01 21.39
C GLY A 237 -24.55 -12.90 20.15
N CYS A 238 -24.71 -12.31 18.96
CA CYS A 238 -24.44 -12.98 17.68
C CYS A 238 -23.26 -12.34 16.97
N VAL A 239 -22.29 -13.16 16.58
CA VAL A 239 -21.27 -12.80 15.58
C VAL A 239 -21.82 -13.22 14.22
N VAL A 240 -21.99 -12.26 13.31
CA VAL A 240 -22.58 -12.48 11.98
C VAL A 240 -21.55 -12.11 10.93
N CYS A 241 -21.42 -12.94 9.90
CA CYS A 241 -20.56 -12.59 8.77
C CYS A 241 -20.97 -11.26 8.15
N ALA A 242 -19.95 -10.53 7.68
CA ALA A 242 -20.14 -9.34 6.90
C ALA A 242 -21.04 -9.65 5.70
N ARG A 243 -22.00 -8.77 5.44
CA ARG A 243 -22.88 -8.89 4.29
C ARG A 243 -22.17 -8.37 3.05
N ILE A 244 -22.55 -8.92 1.90
CA ILE A 244 -21.94 -8.58 0.61
C ILE A 244 -23.00 -8.06 -0.37
N ILE A 245 -22.62 -7.12 -1.22
CA ILE A 245 -23.37 -6.77 -2.43
C ILE A 245 -22.58 -7.24 -3.65
N ILE A 246 -23.28 -7.49 -4.75
CA ILE A 246 -22.71 -8.10 -5.95
C ILE A 246 -22.94 -7.15 -7.13
N SER A 247 -21.99 -7.08 -8.05
CA SER A 247 -22.16 -6.44 -9.36
C SER A 247 -21.55 -7.35 -10.42
N HIS A 248 -22.28 -7.52 -11.52
CA HIS A 248 -21.82 -8.28 -12.69
C HIS A 248 -21.28 -7.37 -13.81
N SER A 249 -21.17 -6.07 -13.56
CA SER A 249 -20.66 -5.07 -14.50
C SER A 249 -19.64 -4.13 -13.86
N HIS A 250 -18.86 -3.47 -14.73
CA HIS A 250 -18.04 -2.31 -14.40
C HIS A 250 -18.27 -1.20 -15.46
N PRO A 251 -18.63 0.05 -15.10
CA PRO A 251 -18.86 0.55 -13.74
C PRO A 251 -19.93 -0.25 -12.98
N TYR A 252 -19.82 -0.26 -11.65
CA TYR A 252 -20.61 -1.15 -10.81
C TYR A 252 -22.10 -0.81 -10.84
N VAL A 253 -22.93 -1.84 -10.95
CA VAL A 253 -24.38 -1.77 -10.74
C VAL A 253 -24.70 -2.74 -9.62
N TRP A 254 -24.69 -2.22 -8.39
CA TRP A 254 -24.85 -3.04 -7.19
C TRP A 254 -26.25 -3.63 -7.10
N GLU A 255 -26.31 -4.95 -6.99
CA GLU A 255 -27.54 -5.66 -6.70
C GLU A 255 -28.00 -5.37 -5.28
N SER A 256 -29.14 -4.70 -5.19
CA SER A 256 -29.87 -4.53 -3.95
C SER A 256 -30.65 -5.80 -3.65
N ASN A 257 -30.68 -6.22 -2.38
CA ASN A 257 -31.72 -7.13 -1.92
C ASN A 257 -33.03 -6.34 -1.67
N CYS A 258 -34.10 -7.01 -1.24
CA CYS A 258 -35.37 -6.36 -0.85
C CYS A 258 -35.26 -5.35 0.33
N LYS A 259 -34.04 -5.10 0.85
CA LYS A 259 -33.72 -4.21 1.97
C LYS A 259 -32.69 -3.13 1.61
N GLY A 260 -32.29 -2.99 0.34
CA GLY A 260 -31.30 -1.99 -0.08
C GLY A 260 -29.87 -2.54 -0.22
N ILE A 261 -29.00 -1.75 -0.85
CA ILE A 261 -27.56 -2.03 -0.99
C ILE A 261 -26.79 -1.84 0.32
N ASP A 262 -27.27 -0.98 1.22
CA ASP A 262 -26.65 -0.71 2.53
C ASP A 262 -26.66 -1.95 3.43
N VAL A 263 -27.60 -2.86 3.16
CA VAL A 263 -27.83 -4.07 3.95
C VAL A 263 -27.04 -5.23 3.37
N GLY A 264 -27.07 -5.45 2.06
CA GLY A 264 -26.39 -6.56 1.40
C GLY A 264 -26.94 -7.96 1.74
N TYR A 265 -26.43 -8.97 1.06
CA TYR A 265 -26.78 -10.38 1.23
C TYR A 265 -25.98 -11.01 2.38
N LEU A 266 -26.66 -11.83 3.19
CA LEU A 266 -25.98 -12.72 4.13
C LEU A 266 -25.26 -13.82 3.35
N THR A 267 -23.98 -14.01 3.64
CA THR A 267 -23.27 -15.22 3.24
C THR A 267 -23.84 -16.39 4.06
N ALA A 268 -24.89 -17.02 3.53
CA ALA A 268 -25.44 -18.22 4.13
C ALA A 268 -24.42 -19.36 4.03
N ASN A 269 -24.51 -20.34 4.93
CA ASN A 269 -23.90 -21.65 4.73
C ASN A 269 -24.53 -22.30 3.49
N LEU A 270 -24.07 -21.92 2.31
CA LEU A 270 -24.19 -22.78 1.16
C LEU A 270 -23.19 -23.89 1.41
N ASN A 271 -23.72 -25.02 1.88
CA ASN A 271 -23.14 -26.32 1.68
C ASN A 271 -22.89 -26.49 0.16
N HIS A 272 -21.86 -25.87 -0.38
CA HIS A 272 -21.27 -26.26 -1.64
C HIS A 272 -20.45 -27.52 -1.36
N LYS A 273 -21.19 -28.63 -1.21
CA LYS A 273 -20.70 -29.95 -1.55
C LYS A 273 -20.67 -30.09 -3.07
#